data_AF-A0A8C1NQ06-F1
#
_entry.id   AF-A0A8C1NQ06-F1
#
_cell.length_a   1.000
_cell.length_b   1.000
_cell.length_c   1.000
_cell.angle_alpha   90.00
_cell.angle_beta   90.00
_cell.angle_gamma   90.00
#
_symmetry.space_group_name_H-M   'P 1'
#
loop_
_entity.id
_entity.type
_entity.pdbx_description
1 polymer ?
#
loop_
_entity_poly.entity_id
_entity_poly.type
_entity_poly.pdbx_seq_one_letter_code
_entity_poly.pdbx_strand_id
1 'polypeptide(L)'
;MAMLRSLLLLFIVFSMGDADDVCQYGWTNFGVRCYKFFSQSGNWIAAEKNCVDQHANLASVHNEQENNFLMGLLPSTTTRCWLGVQDAVEEGQWLWSDGTPYDYSNWCSNEPNNLNLENCGEINWTSDRCWNDASCSTSMGYVCAKDL
;
A
#
# COMPACT_ATOMS: atom_id res chain seq x y z
N MET A 1 15.33 -53.44 -32.95
CA MET A 1 15.69 -52.04 -33.28
C MET A 1 14.76 -51.63 -34.42
N ALA A 2 13.90 -50.64 -34.37
CA ALA A 2 13.88 -49.42 -33.59
C ALA A 2 12.42 -49.05 -33.23
N MET A 3 12.21 -48.54 -32.02
CA MET A 3 10.99 -47.83 -31.63
C MET A 3 11.06 -46.43 -32.21
N LEU A 4 10.20 -46.12 -33.17
CA LEU A 4 10.00 -44.75 -33.65
C LEU A 4 9.10 -44.02 -32.64
N ARG A 5 9.70 -43.24 -31.76
CA ARG A 5 9.00 -42.25 -30.93
C ARG A 5 9.81 -40.97 -30.95
N SER A 6 9.57 -40.12 -31.95
CA SER A 6 9.97 -38.72 -31.84
C SER A 6 8.72 -37.92 -31.58
N LEU A 7 8.66 -37.37 -30.36
CA LEU A 7 7.60 -36.56 -29.79
C LEU A 7 7.15 -35.48 -30.79
N LEU A 8 5.82 -35.32 -30.94
CA LEU A 8 5.27 -34.04 -31.38
C LEU A 8 5.82 -32.96 -30.43
N LEU A 9 6.65 -32.06 -30.95
CA LEU A 9 6.91 -30.77 -30.34
C LEU A 9 5.58 -30.01 -30.35
N LEU A 10 4.78 -30.17 -29.30
CA LEU A 10 3.80 -29.16 -28.93
C LEU A 10 4.63 -27.93 -28.54
N PHE A 11 4.88 -27.05 -29.51
CA PHE A 11 5.15 -25.66 -29.20
C PHE A 11 3.85 -25.11 -28.62
N ILE A 12 3.67 -25.32 -27.32
CA ILE A 12 2.80 -24.47 -26.53
C ILE A 12 3.51 -23.12 -26.57
N VAL A 13 3.16 -22.29 -27.56
CA VAL A 13 3.29 -20.85 -27.41
C VAL A 13 2.34 -20.52 -26.26
N PHE A 14 2.84 -20.68 -25.03
CA PHE A 14 2.26 -20.02 -23.89
C PHE A 14 2.52 -18.55 -24.18
N SER A 15 1.53 -17.90 -24.78
CA SER A 15 1.41 -16.46 -24.78
C SER A 15 1.21 -16.04 -23.32
N MET A 16 2.27 -16.04 -22.52
CA MET A 16 2.34 -15.37 -21.22
C MET A 16 2.95 -14.00 -21.49
N GLY A 17 2.22 -13.17 -22.20
CA GLY A 17 2.78 -11.93 -22.73
C GLY A 17 1.78 -10.81 -22.82
N ASP A 18 0.79 -10.79 -21.92
CA ASP A 18 -0.07 -9.63 -21.67
C ASP A 18 -0.39 -9.57 -20.17
N ALA A 19 0.65 -9.49 -19.33
CA ALA A 19 0.47 -8.80 -18.06
C ALA A 19 0.63 -7.32 -18.42
N ASP A 20 -0.50 -6.70 -18.75
CA ASP A 20 -0.58 -5.27 -19.04
C ASP A 20 0.11 -4.50 -17.92
N ASP A 21 1.10 -3.70 -18.30
CA ASP A 21 1.82 -2.69 -17.49
C ASP A 21 0.86 -1.54 -17.07
N VAL A 22 -0.39 -1.89 -16.76
CA VAL A 22 -1.53 -1.00 -16.61
C VAL A 22 -2.33 -1.43 -15.39
N CYS A 23 -2.69 -0.45 -14.57
CA CYS A 23 -3.50 -0.70 -13.39
C CYS A 23 -4.89 -1.24 -13.73
N GLN A 24 -5.30 -2.25 -12.96
CA GLN A 24 -6.65 -2.81 -13.03
C GLN A 24 -7.73 -1.73 -12.83
N TYR A 25 -8.92 -1.95 -13.37
CA TYR A 25 -10.03 -1.00 -13.25
C TYR A 25 -10.27 -0.57 -11.80
N GLY A 26 -10.35 0.75 -11.59
CA GLY A 26 -10.54 1.36 -10.28
C GLY A 26 -9.26 1.52 -9.45
N TRP A 27 -8.10 1.15 -9.98
CA TRP A 27 -6.78 1.50 -9.45
C TRP A 27 -6.17 2.63 -10.28
N THR A 28 -5.35 3.47 -9.66
CA THR A 28 -4.68 4.59 -10.30
C THR A 28 -3.17 4.34 -10.34
N ASN A 29 -2.58 4.51 -11.52
CA ASN A 29 -1.14 4.35 -11.70
C ASN A 29 -0.37 5.55 -11.15
N PHE A 30 0.76 5.26 -10.50
CA PHE A 30 1.82 6.24 -10.25
C PHE A 30 3.17 5.52 -10.27
N GLY A 31 3.98 5.80 -11.30
CA GLY A 31 5.24 5.11 -11.53
C GLY A 31 5.00 3.63 -11.86
N VAL A 32 5.68 2.73 -11.15
CA VAL A 32 5.62 1.27 -11.33
C VAL A 32 4.60 0.60 -10.40
N ARG A 33 3.71 1.38 -9.79
CA ARG A 33 2.76 0.91 -8.78
C ARG A 33 1.33 1.38 -9.09
N CYS A 34 0.37 0.63 -8.59
CA CYS A 34 -1.05 0.89 -8.64
C CYS A 34 -1.60 1.13 -7.25
N TYR A 35 -2.42 2.17 -7.11
CA TYR A 35 -2.98 2.59 -5.82
C TYR A 35 -4.49 2.65 -5.86
N LYS A 36 -5.12 2.40 -4.72
CA LYS A 36 -6.57 2.53 -4.60
C LYS A 36 -6.96 2.92 -3.18
N PHE A 37 -7.72 4.01 -3.08
CA PHE A 37 -8.37 4.39 -1.84
C PHE A 37 -9.66 3.60 -1.65
N PHE A 38 -9.85 3.06 -0.45
CA PHE A 38 -11.07 2.42 0.01
C PHE A 38 -11.70 3.25 1.13
N SER A 39 -12.92 3.70 0.91
CA SER A 39 -13.70 4.47 1.91
C SER A 39 -14.31 3.60 3.00
N GLN A 40 -14.24 2.27 2.87
CA GLN A 40 -14.71 1.35 3.89
C GLN A 40 -13.90 1.54 5.17
N SER A 41 -14.57 1.87 6.28
CA SER A 41 -13.91 2.02 7.57
C SER A 41 -13.44 0.68 8.12
N GLY A 42 -12.16 0.57 8.46
CA GLY A 42 -11.56 -0.57 9.11
C GLY A 42 -10.45 -0.15 10.07
N ASN A 43 -10.15 -1.00 11.05
CA ASN A 43 -8.91 -0.87 11.82
C ASN A 43 -7.70 -1.26 10.94
N TRP A 44 -6.49 -0.94 11.39
CA TRP A 44 -5.30 -1.08 10.56
C TRP A 44 -5.10 -2.53 10.06
N ILE A 45 -5.30 -3.52 10.95
CA ILE A 45 -5.18 -4.95 10.61
C ILE A 45 -6.23 -5.37 9.57
N ALA A 46 -7.48 -4.94 9.72
CA ALA A 46 -8.54 -5.23 8.76
C ALA A 46 -8.28 -4.56 7.41
N ALA A 47 -7.74 -3.34 7.42
CA ALA A 47 -7.36 -2.61 6.22
C ALA A 47 -6.23 -3.32 5.45
N GLU A 48 -5.16 -3.72 6.15
CA GLU A 48 -4.07 -4.53 5.57
C GLU A 48 -4.60 -5.85 4.99
N LYS A 49 -5.44 -6.57 5.75
CA LYS A 49 -6.07 -7.79 5.26
C LYS A 49 -6.87 -7.55 3.97
N ASN A 50 -7.65 -6.47 3.90
CA ASN A 50 -8.41 -6.15 2.70
C ASN A 50 -7.50 -5.82 1.50
N CYS A 51 -6.36 -5.16 1.73
CA CYS A 51 -5.37 -4.95 0.68
C CYS A 51 -4.76 -6.28 0.21
N VAL A 52 -4.39 -7.17 1.13
CA VAL A 52 -3.86 -8.51 0.81
C VAL A 52 -4.86 -9.32 -0.01
N ASP A 53 -6.15 -9.25 0.32
CA ASP A 53 -7.23 -9.91 -0.45
C ASP A 53 -7.37 -9.34 -1.88
N GLN A 54 -6.74 -8.20 -2.20
CA GLN A 54 -6.64 -7.57 -3.53
C GLN A 54 -5.29 -7.80 -4.22
N HIS A 55 -4.44 -8.68 -3.67
CA HIS A 55 -3.05 -8.88 -4.08
C HIS A 55 -2.23 -7.58 -3.98
N ALA A 56 -2.41 -6.87 -2.87
CA ALA A 56 -1.78 -5.61 -2.54
C ALA A 56 -1.39 -5.59 -1.05
N ASN A 57 -0.81 -4.49 -0.58
CA ASN A 57 -0.64 -4.18 0.84
C ASN A 57 -1.19 -2.78 1.12
N LEU A 58 -1.31 -2.37 2.37
CA LEU A 58 -1.44 -0.96 2.67
C LEU A 58 -0.26 -0.19 2.06
N ALA A 59 -0.54 1.00 1.54
CA ALA A 59 0.44 1.73 0.76
C ALA A 59 1.68 2.11 1.61
N SER A 60 2.85 1.73 1.11
CA SER A 60 4.12 2.34 1.49
C SER A 60 4.35 3.64 0.72
N VAL A 61 5.26 4.48 1.22
CA VAL A 61 5.64 5.74 0.58
C VAL A 61 7.15 5.92 0.64
N HIS A 62 7.78 6.15 -0.50
CA HIS A 62 9.24 6.16 -0.68
C HIS A 62 9.81 7.50 -1.13
N ASN A 63 8.96 8.49 -1.38
CA ASN A 63 9.38 9.86 -1.71
C ASN A 63 8.22 10.86 -1.58
N GLU A 64 8.58 12.15 -1.68
CA GLU A 64 7.65 13.27 -1.59
C GLU A 64 6.61 13.25 -2.74
N GLN A 65 7.00 12.87 -3.96
CA GLN A 65 6.09 12.83 -5.10
C GLN A 65 4.99 11.78 -4.91
N GLU A 66 5.33 10.61 -4.39
CA GLU A 66 4.39 9.55 -4.04
C GLU A 66 3.44 9.99 -2.93
N ASN A 67 3.96 10.61 -1.85
CA ASN A 67 3.12 11.19 -0.80
C ASN A 67 2.11 12.21 -1.39
N ASN A 68 2.59 13.13 -2.23
CA ASN A 68 1.75 14.14 -2.86
C ASN A 68 0.69 13.53 -3.81
N PHE A 69 1.04 12.45 -4.51
CA PHE A 69 0.12 11.68 -5.31
C PHE A 69 -0.97 11.03 -4.45
N LEU A 70 -0.61 10.34 -3.36
CA LEU A 70 -1.59 9.73 -2.46
C LEU A 70 -2.58 10.77 -1.91
N MET A 71 -2.09 11.93 -1.52
CA MET A 71 -2.92 13.04 -1.05
C MET A 71 -3.89 13.56 -2.12
N GLY A 72 -3.53 13.46 -3.41
CA GLY A 72 -4.41 13.80 -4.53
C GLY A 72 -5.41 12.68 -4.89
N LEU A 73 -5.14 11.44 -4.47
CA LEU A 73 -6.03 10.29 -4.63
C LEU A 73 -7.22 10.31 -3.66
N LEU A 74 -7.05 10.98 -2.50
CA LEU A 74 -8.09 11.05 -1.47
C LEU A 74 -9.27 11.93 -1.91
N PRO A 75 -10.51 11.59 -1.50
CA PRO A 75 -11.72 12.30 -1.93
C PRO A 75 -11.85 13.72 -1.36
N SER A 76 -11.13 14.05 -0.28
CA SER A 76 -11.06 15.41 0.27
C SER A 76 -9.77 15.62 1.06
N THR A 77 -9.40 16.89 1.28
CA THR A 77 -8.26 17.28 2.14
C THR A 77 -8.47 16.95 3.62
N THR A 78 -9.68 16.58 4.02
CA THR A 78 -10.02 16.19 5.39
C THR A 78 -10.13 14.68 5.57
N THR A 79 -9.88 13.90 4.51
CA THR A 79 -9.95 12.45 4.56
C THR A 79 -8.76 11.90 5.32
N ARG A 80 -9.04 11.20 6.42
CA ARG A 80 -8.05 10.39 7.13
C ARG A 80 -8.02 8.99 6.55
N CYS A 81 -6.84 8.40 6.45
CA CYS A 81 -6.72 7.03 6.00
C CYS A 81 -5.44 6.35 6.48
N TRP A 82 -5.50 5.02 6.61
CA TRP A 82 -4.35 4.20 6.93
C TRP A 82 -3.33 4.13 5.79
N LEU A 83 -2.06 4.16 6.20
CA LEU A 83 -0.90 3.76 5.41
C LEU A 83 -0.32 2.46 5.98
N GLY A 84 0.63 1.84 5.27
CA GLY A 84 1.25 0.58 5.69
C GLY A 84 2.31 0.73 6.78
N VAL A 85 2.58 1.94 7.26
CA VAL A 85 3.63 2.23 8.25
C VAL A 85 3.15 1.88 9.65
N GLN A 86 3.96 1.10 10.39
CA GLN A 86 3.70 0.69 11.77
C GLN A 86 5.01 0.45 12.52
N ASP A 87 4.97 0.48 13.85
CA ASP A 87 6.09 0.15 14.74
C ASP A 87 5.67 -0.76 15.90
N ALA A 88 4.56 -1.50 15.75
CA ALA A 88 3.98 -2.36 16.77
C ALA A 88 4.89 -3.52 17.23
N VAL A 89 5.96 -3.83 16.48
CA VAL A 89 6.98 -4.82 16.86
C VAL A 89 8.00 -4.23 17.84
N GLU A 90 8.46 -3.01 17.58
CA GLU A 90 9.45 -2.31 18.38
C GLU A 90 9.21 -0.80 18.26
N GLU A 91 8.74 -0.20 19.35
CA GLU A 91 8.43 1.23 19.44
C GLU A 91 9.57 2.11 18.90
N GLY A 92 9.24 3.03 18.00
CA GLY A 92 10.19 3.93 17.35
C GLY A 92 10.96 3.30 16.19
N GLN A 93 10.79 2.00 15.91
CA GLN A 93 11.29 1.33 14.71
C GLN A 93 10.17 1.14 13.69
N TRP A 94 9.98 2.15 12.86
CA TRP A 94 8.93 2.16 11.83
C TRP A 94 9.28 1.27 10.64
N LEU A 95 8.29 0.50 10.18
CA LEU A 95 8.39 -0.44 9.08
C LEU A 95 7.15 -0.37 8.20
N TRP A 96 7.30 -0.63 6.90
CA TRP A 96 6.18 -0.82 5.99
C TRP A 96 5.66 -2.27 6.02
N SER A 97 4.34 -2.44 5.98
CA SER A 97 3.68 -3.75 6.00
C SER A 97 3.97 -4.61 4.76
N ASP A 98 4.33 -3.97 3.64
CA ASP A 98 4.74 -4.64 2.40
C ASP A 98 6.19 -5.12 2.40
N GLY A 99 6.94 -4.84 3.47
CA GLY A 99 8.35 -5.24 3.64
C GLY A 99 9.35 -4.41 2.84
N THR A 100 8.90 -3.33 2.19
CA THR A 100 9.81 -2.37 1.55
C THR A 100 10.62 -1.58 2.59
N PRO A 101 11.80 -1.04 2.21
CA PRO A 101 12.61 -0.25 3.14
C PRO A 101 11.86 0.97 3.69
N TYR A 102 12.02 1.26 4.98
CA TYR A 102 11.58 2.51 5.57
C TYR A 102 12.61 3.62 5.28
N ASP A 103 12.49 4.25 4.11
CA ASP A 103 13.45 5.21 3.55
C ASP A 103 12.90 6.64 3.39
N TYR A 104 11.61 6.82 3.65
CA TYR A 104 10.93 8.10 3.61
C TYR A 104 9.90 8.22 4.73
N SER A 105 9.80 9.42 5.29
CA SER A 105 8.79 9.75 6.28
C SER A 105 8.25 11.15 6.03
N ASN A 106 6.96 11.34 6.26
CA ASN A 106 6.33 12.65 6.21
C ASN A 106 5.53 12.93 7.48
N TRP A 107 6.08 12.57 8.64
CA TRP A 107 5.47 12.84 9.94
C TRP A 107 5.20 14.33 10.14
N CYS A 108 4.04 14.66 10.72
CA CYS A 108 3.74 16.02 11.12
C CYS A 108 4.69 16.52 12.21
N SER A 109 4.72 17.84 12.43
CA SER A 109 5.48 18.39 13.54
C SER A 109 5.01 17.78 14.87
N ASN A 110 5.97 17.26 15.64
CA ASN A 110 5.78 16.51 16.89
C ASN A 110 5.23 15.09 16.74
N GLU A 111 5.09 14.58 15.51
CA GLU A 111 4.78 13.18 15.24
C GLU A 111 6.05 12.40 14.84
N PRO A 112 6.08 11.08 15.06
CA PRO A 112 5.11 10.33 15.86
C PRO A 112 5.25 10.60 17.36
N ASN A 113 4.14 10.68 18.09
CA ASN A 113 4.09 11.10 19.49
C ASN A 113 3.77 9.98 20.49
N ASN A 114 3.35 8.82 19.98
CA ASN A 114 2.93 7.64 20.71
C ASN A 114 1.88 7.94 21.81
N LEU A 115 0.89 8.77 21.50
CA LEU A 115 -0.13 9.19 22.48
C LEU A 115 -1.09 8.04 22.80
N ASN A 116 -0.82 7.33 23.90
CA ASN A 116 -1.58 6.16 24.36
C ASN A 116 -1.37 4.89 23.52
N LEU A 117 -0.12 4.58 23.17
CA LEU A 117 0.25 3.36 22.43
C LEU A 117 -0.26 3.40 20.98
N GLU A 118 0.15 4.42 20.24
CA GLU A 118 -0.17 4.62 18.83
C GLU A 118 0.94 4.02 17.98
N ASN A 119 0.63 2.97 17.22
CA ASN A 119 1.64 2.17 16.53
C ASN A 119 1.38 2.04 15.01
N CYS A 120 0.44 2.82 14.47
CA CYS A 120 -0.01 2.71 13.09
C CYS A 120 -0.12 4.09 12.46
N GLY A 121 0.55 4.32 11.33
CA GLY A 121 0.55 5.63 10.69
C GLY A 121 -0.65 5.86 9.78
N GLU A 122 -1.19 7.08 9.85
CA GLU A 122 -2.26 7.58 9.00
C GLU A 122 -1.84 8.86 8.27
N ILE A 123 -2.52 9.14 7.16
CA ILE A 123 -2.65 10.51 6.67
C ILE A 123 -3.69 11.21 7.55
N ASN A 124 -3.31 12.32 8.18
CA ASN A 124 -4.18 13.04 9.12
C ASN A 124 -4.94 14.20 8.45
N TRP A 125 -6.00 14.69 9.11
CA TRP A 125 -6.87 15.81 8.73
C TRP A 125 -6.21 17.19 8.62
N THR A 126 -4.92 17.32 8.96
CA THR A 126 -4.24 18.60 9.06
C THR A 126 -3.94 19.15 7.67
N SER A 127 -3.92 20.48 7.53
CA SER A 127 -3.60 21.19 6.28
C SER A 127 -2.24 20.84 5.69
N ASP A 128 -1.36 20.28 6.52
CA ASP A 128 0.05 20.12 6.23
C ASP A 128 0.33 18.83 5.45
N ARG A 129 -0.71 18.02 5.17
CA ARG A 129 -0.62 16.82 4.32
C ARG A 129 0.51 15.89 4.78
N CYS A 130 0.60 15.70 6.10
CA CYS A 130 1.61 14.93 6.80
C CYS A 130 0.98 13.78 7.59
N TRP A 131 1.81 12.91 8.16
CA TRP A 131 1.40 11.68 8.82
C TRP A 131 1.29 11.86 10.33
N ASN A 132 0.44 11.05 10.94
CA ASN A 132 0.24 10.95 12.38
C ASN A 132 0.27 9.47 12.77
N ASP A 133 0.87 9.09 13.88
CA ASP A 133 0.66 7.78 14.47
C ASP A 133 -0.67 7.78 15.21
N ALA A 134 -1.47 6.75 15.01
CA ALA A 134 -2.78 6.62 15.63
C ALA A 134 -2.93 5.26 16.30
N SER A 135 -3.85 5.16 17.25
CA SER A 135 -4.28 3.86 17.77
C SER A 135 -4.70 2.95 16.61
N CYS A 136 -4.02 1.82 16.44
CA CYS A 136 -4.28 0.85 15.36
C CYS A 136 -5.72 0.32 15.34
N SER A 137 -6.46 0.48 16.44
CA SER A 137 -7.86 0.10 16.59
C SER A 137 -8.86 1.10 15.97
N THR A 138 -8.41 2.30 15.63
CA THR A 138 -9.25 3.36 15.04
C THR A 138 -9.83 2.91 13.71
N SER A 139 -11.09 3.28 13.42
CA SER A 139 -11.77 2.89 12.19
C SER A 139 -11.77 4.04 11.19
N MET A 140 -11.13 3.85 10.03
CA MET A 140 -11.02 4.85 8.96
C MET A 140 -10.83 4.19 7.60
N GLY A 141 -10.85 4.98 6.52
CA GLY A 141 -10.51 4.50 5.18
C GLY A 141 -9.04 4.13 5.05
N TYR A 142 -8.62 3.60 3.91
CA TYR A 142 -7.25 3.14 3.73
C TYR A 142 -6.84 3.18 2.26
N VAL A 143 -5.53 3.25 2.01
CA VAL A 143 -4.98 3.16 0.65
C VAL A 143 -4.22 1.85 0.51
N CYS A 144 -4.56 1.07 -0.52
CA CYS A 144 -3.77 -0.10 -0.92
C CYS A 144 -2.81 0.27 -2.06
N ALA A 145 -1.66 -0.40 -2.11
CA ALA A 145 -0.70 -0.33 -3.20
C ALA A 145 -0.22 -1.72 -3.64
N LYS A 146 0.04 -1.88 -4.94
CA LYS A 146 0.68 -3.08 -5.51
C LYS A 146 1.54 -2.71 -6.70
N ASP A 147 2.58 -3.49 -6.95
CA ASP A 147 3.44 -3.35 -8.12
C ASP A 147 2.68 -3.77 -9.39
N LEU A 148 3.10 -3.22 -10.54
CA LEU A 148 2.66 -3.64 -11.87
C LEU A 148 3.21 -5.01 -12.25
#